data_AF-A0A8T5RP54-F1
#
_entry.id   AF-A0A8T5RP54-F1
#
_cell.length_a   1.000
_cell.length_b   1.000
_cell.length_c   1.000
_cell.angle_alpha   90.00
_cell.angle_beta   90.00
_cell.angle_gamma   90.00
#
_symmetry.space_group_name_H-M   'P 1'
#
loop_
_entity.id
_entity.type
_entity.pdbx_description
1 polymer ?
#
loop_
_entity_poly.entity_id
_entity_poly.type
_entity_poly.pdbx_seq_one_letter_code
_entity_poly.pdbx_strand_id
1 'polypeptide(L)'
;MSFSNFYSIVKKKRRKNQIVKSLFAIFFILIFILSFLNFNESATQLNYSDDINDSNENLNNFIPNNLKTATDTSMLQDPYTKNFDLVRAFFENKYQSNLNPDIQTYYRKGDVNGTITDDTIYSEDNLLIYNSLMKSEIDETETFDIYLKLKSTPLWYEDTSEPFKYGFIKSVDNSTGQAIDTSRYLIDNLLPIFLLIDNIGDQIDDISINSQKPVDLIEEMFSLISSDEFWDTTNKGFANSNSSIYKYSESNFFGILANLLIHRTYDQLDLPEESVKSFSYFLANQTMISMDNMWHSGHNAYYYSADENWDIFTPGQQYY
;
A
#
# COMPACT_ATOMS: atom_id res chain seq x y z
N MET A 1 -58.98 10.45 -24.34
CA MET A 1 -57.65 10.58 -23.68
C MET A 1 -56.79 9.38 -24.06
N SER A 2 -55.81 9.52 -24.97
CA SER A 2 -54.82 8.44 -25.25
C SER A 2 -53.62 8.86 -26.11
N PHE A 3 -53.58 10.05 -26.73
CA PHE A 3 -52.45 10.47 -27.56
C PHE A 3 -51.27 11.12 -26.79
N SER A 4 -51.49 11.70 -25.60
CA SER A 4 -50.42 12.37 -24.84
C SER A 4 -49.42 11.38 -24.19
N ASN A 5 -49.88 10.17 -23.83
CA ASN A 5 -49.03 9.15 -23.22
C ASN A 5 -48.10 8.45 -24.22
N PHE A 6 -48.48 8.38 -25.50
CA PHE A 6 -47.61 7.75 -26.51
C PHE A 6 -46.41 8.64 -26.87
N TYR A 7 -46.62 9.96 -26.92
CA TYR A 7 -45.57 10.94 -27.25
C TYR A 7 -44.50 11.03 -26.15
N SER A 8 -44.88 10.93 -24.88
CA SER A 8 -43.93 10.95 -23.75
C SER A 8 -43.07 9.69 -23.67
N ILE A 9 -43.63 8.52 -23.98
CA ILE A 9 -42.92 7.23 -24.01
C ILE A 9 -41.89 7.19 -25.17
N VAL A 10 -42.26 7.66 -26.36
CA VAL A 10 -41.35 7.72 -27.51
C VAL A 10 -40.19 8.69 -27.25
N LYS A 11 -40.45 9.84 -26.61
CA LYS A 11 -39.41 10.83 -26.26
C LYS A 11 -38.43 10.29 -25.19
N LYS A 12 -38.93 9.51 -24.21
CA LYS A 12 -38.11 8.86 -23.17
C LYS A 12 -37.24 7.74 -23.74
N LYS A 13 -37.76 6.95 -24.71
CA LYS A 13 -36.99 5.91 -25.42
C LYS A 13 -35.91 6.51 -26.33
N ARG A 14 -36.20 7.62 -27.01
CA ARG A 14 -35.23 8.33 -27.88
C ARG A 14 -34.09 8.97 -27.07
N ARG A 15 -34.37 9.49 -25.87
CA ARG A 15 -33.35 10.03 -24.93
C ARG A 15 -32.45 8.93 -24.36
N LYS A 16 -32.99 7.76 -24.00
CA LYS A 16 -32.18 6.59 -23.59
C LYS A 16 -31.25 6.11 -24.71
N ASN A 17 -31.75 6.03 -25.95
CA ASN A 17 -30.90 5.65 -27.10
C ASN A 17 -29.79 6.68 -27.41
N GLN A 18 -30.02 7.97 -27.14
CA GLN A 18 -28.97 8.99 -27.28
C GLN A 18 -27.91 8.87 -26.19
N ILE A 19 -28.30 8.62 -24.94
CA ILE A 19 -27.35 8.41 -23.83
C ILE A 19 -26.47 7.18 -24.11
N VAL A 20 -27.05 6.07 -24.56
CA VAL A 20 -26.29 4.86 -24.91
C VAL A 20 -25.31 5.12 -26.07
N LYS A 21 -25.74 5.88 -27.10
CA LYS A 21 -24.84 6.27 -28.20
C LYS A 21 -23.70 7.17 -27.74
N SER A 22 -23.98 8.11 -26.82
CA SER A 22 -22.94 8.96 -26.22
C SER A 22 -21.96 8.15 -25.37
N LEU A 23 -22.43 7.17 -24.60
CA LEU A 23 -21.57 6.27 -23.83
C LEU A 23 -20.69 5.41 -24.73
N PHE A 24 -21.22 4.87 -25.83
CA PHE A 24 -20.42 4.15 -26.83
C PHE A 24 -19.37 5.05 -27.49
N ALA A 25 -19.71 6.30 -27.82
CA ALA A 25 -18.75 7.24 -28.38
C ALA A 25 -17.62 7.58 -27.40
N ILE A 26 -17.95 7.80 -26.12
CA ILE A 26 -16.96 8.06 -25.05
C ILE A 26 -16.05 6.83 -24.86
N PHE A 27 -16.61 5.62 -24.88
CA PHE A 27 -15.85 4.38 -24.78
C PHE A 27 -14.81 4.23 -25.91
N PHE A 28 -15.19 4.52 -27.16
CA PHE A 28 -14.24 4.49 -28.28
C PHE A 28 -13.19 5.59 -28.22
N ILE A 29 -13.53 6.78 -27.70
CA ILE A 29 -12.56 7.85 -27.47
C ILE A 29 -11.56 7.43 -26.39
N LEU A 30 -12.01 6.81 -25.30
CA LEU A 30 -11.14 6.30 -24.23
C LEU A 30 -10.19 5.20 -24.74
N ILE A 31 -10.67 4.26 -25.56
CA ILE A 31 -9.81 3.25 -26.20
C ILE A 31 -8.76 3.91 -27.10
N PHE A 32 -9.13 4.94 -27.86
CA PHE A 32 -8.21 5.65 -28.74
C PHE A 32 -7.13 6.40 -27.94
N ILE A 33 -7.51 7.04 -26.82
CA ILE A 33 -6.57 7.71 -25.92
C ILE A 33 -5.62 6.70 -25.27
N LEU A 34 -6.13 5.57 -24.75
CA LEU A 34 -5.32 4.51 -24.16
C LEU A 34 -4.35 3.88 -25.19
N SER A 35 -4.81 3.69 -26.42
CA SER A 35 -3.97 3.19 -27.52
C SER A 35 -2.87 4.17 -27.91
N PHE A 36 -3.15 5.48 -27.87
CA PHE A 36 -2.17 6.53 -28.14
C PHE A 36 -1.13 6.65 -27.01
N LEU A 37 -1.55 6.48 -25.75
CA LEU A 37 -0.64 6.44 -24.60
C LEU A 37 0.32 5.24 -24.68
N ASN A 38 -0.18 4.04 -25.00
CA ASN A 38 0.66 2.84 -25.19
C ASN A 38 1.66 2.97 -26.35
N PHE A 39 1.29 3.70 -27.43
CA PHE A 39 2.22 3.93 -28.55
C PHE A 39 3.34 4.92 -28.20
N ASN A 40 3.10 5.86 -27.29
CA ASN A 40 4.13 6.81 -26.85
C ASN A 40 5.13 6.20 -25.88
N GLU A 41 4.72 5.26 -25.01
CA GLU A 41 5.67 4.47 -24.20
C GLU A 41 6.57 3.56 -25.06
N SER A 42 6.05 3.05 -26.18
CA SER A 42 6.83 2.21 -27.10
C SER A 42 7.85 3.00 -27.93
N ALA A 43 7.71 4.32 -28.03
CA ALA A 43 8.61 5.18 -28.80
C ALA A 43 9.82 5.70 -27.99
N THR A 44 9.77 5.64 -26.66
CA THR A 44 10.85 6.10 -25.77
C THR A 44 11.87 5.02 -25.40
N GLN A 45 11.69 3.76 -25.81
CA GLN A 45 12.64 2.66 -25.55
C GLN A 45 13.61 2.33 -26.70
N LEU A 46 13.68 3.13 -27.77
CA LEU A 46 14.54 2.85 -28.93
C LEU A 46 15.97 3.43 -28.88
N ASN A 47 16.51 3.74 -27.70
CA ASN A 47 17.92 4.11 -27.54
C ASN A 47 18.51 3.63 -26.21
N TYR A 48 18.56 2.31 -26.03
CA TYR A 48 19.63 1.70 -25.24
C TYR A 48 20.12 0.46 -25.99
N SER A 49 21.14 0.66 -26.81
CA SER A 49 21.93 -0.42 -27.38
C SER A 49 22.87 -0.95 -26.31
N ASP A 50 22.75 -2.23 -25.98
CA ASP A 50 23.94 -3.07 -25.80
C ASP A 50 23.62 -4.47 -26.33
N ASP A 51 24.50 -4.91 -27.21
CA ASP A 51 24.53 -6.21 -27.88
C ASP A 51 24.49 -7.38 -26.89
N ILE A 52 23.51 -8.27 -27.03
CA ILE A 52 23.73 -9.72 -26.87
C ILE A 52 22.93 -10.44 -27.95
N ASN A 53 23.55 -10.63 -29.10
CA ASN A 53 23.28 -11.80 -29.92
C ASN A 53 23.77 -13.02 -29.13
N ASP A 54 22.88 -13.93 -28.71
CA ASP A 54 23.09 -15.30 -29.14
C ASP A 54 21.81 -16.13 -29.22
N SER A 55 21.88 -16.99 -30.20
CA SER A 55 20.89 -17.83 -30.85
C SER A 55 20.13 -18.85 -29.97
N ASN A 56 18.86 -19.04 -30.36
CA ASN A 56 18.06 -20.27 -30.29
C ASN A 56 18.73 -21.53 -29.71
N GLU A 57 18.14 -22.12 -28.67
CA GLU A 57 18.00 -23.59 -28.62
C GLU A 57 16.82 -24.05 -27.75
N ASN A 58 15.83 -24.62 -28.43
CA ASN A 58 14.89 -25.68 -28.03
C ASN A 58 14.32 -25.71 -26.60
N LEU A 59 13.11 -25.17 -26.48
CA LEU A 59 12.09 -25.67 -25.56
C LEU A 59 11.80 -27.15 -25.87
N ASN A 60 12.25 -28.07 -25.03
CA ASN A 60 11.50 -29.29 -24.72
C ASN A 60 12.06 -30.00 -23.48
N ASN A 61 11.12 -30.32 -22.60
CA ASN A 61 11.22 -31.23 -21.44
C ASN A 61 12.08 -30.77 -20.27
N PHE A 62 11.44 -30.32 -19.17
CA PHE A 62 11.91 -30.73 -17.85
C PHE A 62 10.79 -30.74 -16.80
N ILE A 63 10.59 -31.94 -16.24
CA ILE A 63 9.81 -32.24 -15.05
C ILE A 63 10.67 -31.80 -13.85
N PRO A 64 10.20 -30.94 -12.91
CA PRO A 64 11.05 -30.49 -11.83
C PRO A 64 11.05 -31.52 -10.69
N ASN A 65 11.94 -32.51 -10.79
CA ASN A 65 12.46 -33.19 -9.61
C ASN A 65 13.88 -32.65 -9.36
N ASN A 66 14.05 -32.03 -8.18
CA ASN A 66 15.27 -31.45 -7.60
C ASN A 66 15.55 -29.98 -7.97
N LEU A 67 15.16 -29.07 -7.06
CA LEU A 67 15.78 -27.75 -6.92
C LEU A 67 17.29 -27.95 -6.65
N LYS A 68 18.11 -27.88 -7.70
CA LYS A 68 19.56 -27.73 -7.58
C LYS A 68 19.86 -26.25 -7.36
N THR A 69 20.60 -25.96 -6.30
CA THR A 69 21.05 -24.62 -5.95
C THR A 69 22.10 -24.07 -6.92
N ALA A 70 22.17 -22.73 -6.92
CA ALA A 70 23.18 -21.82 -7.46
C ALA A 70 23.23 -21.65 -8.99
N THR A 71 22.91 -20.43 -9.46
CA THR A 71 22.98 -19.89 -10.84
C THR A 71 21.86 -20.19 -11.84
N ASP A 72 20.79 -20.87 -11.44
CA ASP A 72 19.60 -20.90 -12.29
C ASP A 72 18.75 -19.63 -12.08
N THR A 73 19.03 -18.60 -12.87
CA THR A 73 18.22 -17.37 -12.91
C THR A 73 16.90 -17.57 -13.64
N SER A 74 16.56 -18.78 -14.10
CA SER A 74 15.28 -19.04 -14.77
C SER A 74 14.09 -18.61 -13.92
N MET A 75 14.15 -18.75 -12.59
CA MET A 75 13.09 -18.25 -11.70
C MET A 75 12.91 -16.72 -11.77
N LEU A 76 13.98 -15.98 -12.08
CA LEU A 76 13.95 -14.52 -12.26
C LEU A 76 13.53 -14.12 -13.69
N GLN A 77 13.46 -15.05 -14.63
CA GLN A 77 12.88 -14.80 -15.94
C GLN A 77 11.36 -14.90 -15.82
N ASP A 78 10.63 -13.82 -16.09
CA ASP A 78 9.17 -13.76 -15.93
C ASP A 78 8.68 -14.15 -14.50
N PRO A 79 9.19 -13.47 -13.45
CA PRO A 79 8.99 -13.85 -12.05
C PRO A 79 7.58 -13.55 -11.54
N TYR A 80 6.81 -12.71 -12.25
CA TYR A 80 5.48 -12.28 -11.84
C TYR A 80 4.35 -13.03 -12.56
N THR A 81 4.65 -13.88 -13.55
CA THR A 81 3.63 -14.69 -14.22
C THR A 81 4.00 -16.17 -14.29
N LYS A 82 5.03 -16.55 -15.04
CA LYS A 82 5.37 -17.97 -15.25
C LYS A 82 6.05 -18.60 -14.05
N ASN A 83 6.91 -17.85 -13.38
CA ASN A 83 7.77 -18.37 -12.33
C ASN A 83 7.41 -17.84 -10.94
N PHE A 84 6.22 -17.25 -10.79
CA PHE A 84 5.76 -16.68 -9.53
C PHE A 84 5.80 -17.71 -8.38
N ASP A 85 5.26 -18.92 -8.59
CA ASP A 85 5.26 -19.96 -7.56
C ASP A 85 6.68 -20.36 -7.14
N LEU A 86 7.64 -20.36 -8.08
CA LEU A 86 9.04 -20.68 -7.80
C LEU A 86 9.73 -19.56 -7.02
N VAL A 87 9.54 -18.30 -7.43
CA VAL A 87 10.08 -17.12 -6.75
C VAL A 87 9.53 -17.02 -5.35
N ARG A 88 8.24 -17.26 -5.20
CA ARG A 88 7.57 -17.27 -3.93
C ARG A 88 8.07 -18.39 -3.02
N ALA A 89 8.11 -19.63 -3.50
CA ALA A 89 8.64 -20.74 -2.73
C ALA A 89 10.10 -20.51 -2.33
N PHE A 90 10.91 -19.91 -3.20
CA PHE A 90 12.26 -19.50 -2.84
C PHE A 90 12.26 -18.46 -1.70
N PHE A 91 11.45 -17.41 -1.82
CA PHE A 91 11.31 -16.37 -0.80
C PHE A 91 10.88 -16.96 0.55
N GLU A 92 9.79 -17.72 0.59
CA GLU A 92 9.28 -18.32 1.83
C GLU A 92 10.29 -19.24 2.49
N ASN A 93 11.01 -20.07 1.70
CA ASN A 93 11.98 -21.01 2.25
C ASN A 93 13.31 -20.39 2.69
N LYS A 94 13.67 -19.22 2.16
CA LYS A 94 14.99 -18.59 2.38
C LYS A 94 14.95 -17.36 3.26
N TYR A 95 13.84 -16.63 3.23
CA TYR A 95 13.71 -15.33 3.88
C TYR A 95 12.77 -15.35 5.08
N GLN A 96 12.11 -16.47 5.39
CA GLN A 96 11.36 -16.58 6.63
C GLN A 96 12.30 -16.47 7.84
N SER A 97 11.91 -15.63 8.79
CA SER A 97 12.62 -15.36 10.02
C SER A 97 12.06 -16.17 11.18
N ASN A 98 12.83 -16.22 12.27
CA ASN A 98 12.47 -16.95 13.49
C ASN A 98 12.04 -16.01 14.62
N LEU A 99 11.72 -14.75 14.31
CA LEU A 99 11.40 -13.70 15.30
C LEU A 99 10.25 -14.13 16.21
N ASN A 100 9.22 -14.76 15.65
CA ASN A 100 8.09 -15.29 16.40
C ASN A 100 7.63 -16.62 15.77
N PRO A 101 7.39 -17.68 16.55
CA PRO A 101 6.93 -18.96 16.01
C PRO A 101 5.45 -18.98 15.60
N ASP A 102 4.63 -18.07 16.13
CA ASP A 102 3.18 -18.03 15.94
C ASP A 102 2.76 -17.23 14.69
N ILE A 103 3.70 -16.50 14.09
CA ILE A 103 3.50 -15.73 12.86
C ILE A 103 4.75 -15.74 11.98
N GLN A 104 4.56 -15.92 10.68
CA GLN A 104 5.66 -15.85 9.73
C GLN A 104 6.08 -14.39 9.54
N THR A 105 7.33 -14.09 9.80
CA THR A 105 7.95 -12.81 9.43
C THR A 105 9.11 -13.06 8.50
N TYR A 106 9.52 -12.06 7.73
CA TYR A 106 10.50 -12.21 6.68
C TYR A 106 11.61 -11.16 6.77
N TYR A 107 12.80 -11.58 6.38
CA TYR A 107 13.97 -10.72 6.18
C TYR A 107 13.86 -9.94 4.87
N ARG A 108 14.47 -8.75 4.85
CA ARG A 108 14.57 -7.91 3.65
C ARG A 108 15.74 -8.28 2.74
N LYS A 109 16.88 -8.74 3.30
CA LYS A 109 18.16 -8.81 2.59
C LYS A 109 18.84 -10.17 2.72
N GLY A 110 19.25 -10.69 1.57
CA GLY A 110 20.05 -11.90 1.45
C GLY A 110 20.92 -11.85 0.20
N ASP A 111 21.91 -12.73 0.14
CA ASP A 111 22.75 -12.90 -1.05
C ASP A 111 22.04 -13.69 -2.16
N VAL A 112 22.73 -13.89 -3.29
CA VAL A 112 22.20 -14.64 -4.44
C VAL A 112 21.83 -16.10 -4.16
N ASN A 113 22.28 -16.66 -3.02
CA ASN A 113 21.97 -18.02 -2.58
C ASN A 113 20.81 -18.06 -1.56
N GLY A 114 20.27 -16.90 -1.20
CA GLY A 114 19.29 -16.75 -0.13
C GLY A 114 19.91 -16.85 1.26
N THR A 115 21.21 -16.57 1.41
CA THR A 115 21.84 -16.45 2.73
C THR A 115 21.51 -15.07 3.29
N ILE A 116 20.92 -15.02 4.48
CA ILE A 116 20.59 -13.75 5.15
C ILE A 116 21.87 -12.98 5.44
N THR A 117 21.90 -11.71 5.02
CA THR A 117 23.07 -10.81 5.20
C THR A 117 22.80 -9.68 6.19
N ASP A 118 21.55 -9.56 6.63
CA ASP A 118 21.07 -8.55 7.57
C ASP A 118 20.01 -9.23 8.45
N ASP A 119 20.30 -9.38 9.75
CA ASP A 119 19.40 -10.06 10.69
C ASP A 119 18.26 -9.14 11.19
N THR A 120 18.00 -8.05 10.46
CA THR A 120 16.97 -7.07 10.79
C THR A 120 15.61 -7.44 10.20
N ILE A 121 14.56 -7.34 11.01
CA ILE A 121 13.16 -7.45 10.60
C ILE A 121 12.52 -6.07 10.61
N TYR A 122 11.84 -5.72 9.51
CA TYR A 122 11.19 -4.42 9.32
C TYR A 122 9.68 -4.54 9.41
N SER A 123 9.03 -3.62 10.12
CA SER A 123 7.55 -3.63 10.26
C SER A 123 6.86 -3.43 8.92
N GLU A 124 7.30 -2.43 8.15
CA GLU A 124 6.80 -2.11 6.81
C GLU A 124 6.68 -3.35 5.91
N ASP A 125 7.77 -4.12 5.76
CA ASP A 125 7.82 -5.29 4.88
C ASP A 125 6.79 -6.35 5.29
N ASN A 126 6.74 -6.63 6.59
CA ASN A 126 5.90 -7.70 7.11
C ASN A 126 4.42 -7.34 7.01
N LEU A 127 4.06 -6.09 7.31
CA LEU A 127 2.70 -5.60 7.09
C LEU A 127 2.33 -5.59 5.59
N LEU A 128 3.25 -5.15 4.73
CA LEU A 128 3.02 -5.08 3.29
C LEU A 128 2.82 -6.47 2.67
N ILE A 129 3.59 -7.48 3.08
CA ILE A 129 3.46 -8.87 2.61
C ILE A 129 2.03 -9.38 2.86
N TYR A 130 1.48 -9.14 4.05
CA TYR A 130 0.12 -9.58 4.38
C TYR A 130 -0.98 -8.77 3.68
N ASN A 131 -0.73 -7.48 3.42
CA ASN A 131 -1.67 -6.65 2.67
C ASN A 131 -1.60 -6.85 1.14
N SER A 132 -0.59 -7.58 0.64
CA SER A 132 -0.37 -7.77 -0.81
C SER A 132 -0.25 -9.25 -1.19
N LEU A 133 0.93 -9.84 -1.01
CA LEU A 133 1.26 -11.19 -1.46
C LEU A 133 0.34 -12.26 -0.87
N MET A 134 0.05 -12.16 0.42
CA MET A 134 -0.77 -13.15 1.13
C MET A 134 -2.27 -12.87 1.08
N LYS A 135 -2.67 -11.70 0.58
CA LYS A 135 -4.06 -11.22 0.66
C LYS A 135 -5.09 -12.20 0.10
N SER A 136 -4.78 -12.88 -1.00
CA SER A 136 -5.70 -13.83 -1.63
C SER A 136 -5.73 -15.21 -0.95
N GLU A 137 -4.90 -15.41 0.07
CA GLU A 137 -4.67 -16.71 0.70
C GLU A 137 -5.10 -16.79 2.14
N ILE A 138 -5.26 -15.64 2.77
CA ILE A 138 -5.73 -15.50 4.14
C ILE A 138 -7.17 -14.99 4.09
N ASP A 139 -8.05 -15.58 4.89
CA ASP A 139 -9.40 -15.07 5.06
C ASP A 139 -9.45 -13.85 6.00
N GLU A 140 -10.64 -13.30 6.20
CA GLU A 140 -10.87 -12.13 7.04
C GLU A 140 -10.48 -12.37 8.51
N THR A 141 -10.74 -13.57 9.03
CA THR A 141 -10.41 -13.95 10.42
C THR A 141 -8.91 -14.19 10.57
N GLU A 142 -8.30 -14.87 9.61
CA GLU A 142 -6.85 -15.09 9.55
C GLU A 142 -6.09 -13.77 9.43
N THR A 143 -6.57 -12.83 8.61
CA THR A 143 -6.02 -11.46 8.51
C THR A 143 -6.00 -10.79 9.87
N PHE A 144 -7.12 -10.84 10.59
CA PHE A 144 -7.21 -10.19 11.90
C PHE A 144 -6.29 -10.87 12.92
N ASP A 145 -6.24 -12.20 12.95
CA ASP A 145 -5.33 -12.96 13.80
C ASP A 145 -3.86 -12.63 13.49
N ILE A 146 -3.49 -12.52 12.22
CA ILE A 146 -2.16 -12.10 11.76
C ILE A 146 -1.81 -10.71 12.28
N TYR A 147 -2.72 -9.74 12.15
CA TYR A 147 -2.51 -8.39 12.69
C TYR A 147 -2.26 -8.43 14.21
N LEU A 148 -3.10 -9.15 14.96
CA LEU A 148 -2.95 -9.29 16.42
C LEU A 148 -1.63 -9.95 16.79
N LYS A 149 -1.21 -10.96 16.04
CA LYS A 149 0.08 -11.63 16.22
C LYS A 149 1.25 -10.71 15.91
N LEU A 150 1.20 -9.92 14.83
CA LEU A 150 2.21 -8.89 14.53
C LEU A 150 2.31 -7.89 15.68
N LYS A 151 1.17 -7.40 16.19
CA LYS A 151 1.08 -6.51 17.36
C LYS A 151 1.66 -7.14 18.64
N SER A 152 1.70 -8.47 18.73
CA SER A 152 2.30 -9.18 19.87
C SER A 152 3.81 -9.42 19.73
N THR A 153 4.40 -9.12 18.56
CA THR A 153 5.85 -9.24 18.36
C THR A 153 6.60 -7.99 18.85
N PRO A 154 7.93 -8.06 18.99
CA PRO A 154 8.74 -6.88 19.32
C PRO A 154 8.69 -5.73 18.29
N LEU A 155 8.07 -5.94 17.11
CA LEU A 155 7.83 -4.88 16.13
C LEU A 155 6.82 -3.84 16.64
N TRP A 156 5.98 -4.20 17.61
CA TRP A 156 5.07 -3.30 18.28
C TRP A 156 5.73 -2.70 19.53
N TYR A 157 5.70 -1.37 19.61
CA TYR A 157 6.09 -0.63 20.80
C TYR A 157 4.84 -0.10 21.51
N GLU A 158 4.87 -0.12 22.83
CA GLU A 158 3.83 0.47 23.67
C GLU A 158 4.41 0.93 25.01
N ASP A 159 4.24 2.22 25.31
CA ASP A 159 4.47 2.79 26.63
C ASP A 159 3.12 3.20 27.23
N THR A 160 2.65 2.37 28.17
CA THR A 160 1.38 2.56 28.86
C THR A 160 1.29 3.84 29.71
N SER A 161 2.40 4.55 29.92
CA SER A 161 2.45 5.77 30.74
C SER A 161 2.22 7.07 29.96
N GLU A 162 2.32 7.04 28.63
CA GLU A 162 2.20 8.23 27.79
C GLU A 162 1.17 8.03 26.65
N PRO A 163 0.30 9.03 26.38
CA PRO A 163 -0.65 8.94 25.27
C PRO A 163 0.09 8.91 23.93
N PHE A 164 -0.41 8.11 22.99
CA PHE A 164 0.12 7.97 21.63
C PHE A 164 1.57 7.47 21.56
N LYS A 165 2.14 6.99 22.67
CA LYS A 165 3.41 6.26 22.68
C LYS A 165 3.19 4.78 22.42
N TYR A 166 2.58 4.48 21.28
CA TYR A 166 2.41 3.11 20.78
C TYR A 166 2.52 3.09 19.26
N GLY A 167 2.66 1.92 18.66
CA GLY A 167 2.74 1.75 17.22
C GLY A 167 3.83 0.79 16.77
N PHE A 168 3.83 0.48 15.48
CA PHE A 168 4.91 -0.27 14.85
C PHE A 168 6.17 0.59 14.77
N ILE A 169 7.27 0.06 15.31
CA ILE A 169 8.60 0.65 15.16
C ILE A 169 9.24 0.16 13.87
N LYS A 170 10.22 0.89 13.34
CA LYS A 170 10.83 0.56 12.06
C LYS A 170 11.37 -0.85 12.00
N SER A 171 12.14 -1.26 13.01
CA SER A 171 12.85 -2.53 12.94
C SER A 171 13.39 -3.09 14.25
N VAL A 172 13.50 -4.41 14.28
CA VAL A 172 14.09 -5.20 15.37
C VAL A 172 15.14 -6.17 14.86
N ASP A 173 16.06 -6.54 15.74
CA ASP A 173 17.00 -7.63 15.54
C ASP A 173 16.24 -8.97 15.71
N ASN A 174 16.30 -9.83 14.69
CA ASN A 174 15.59 -11.11 14.71
C ASN A 174 16.08 -12.03 15.84
N SER A 175 17.40 -12.14 16.03
CA SER A 175 18.00 -13.08 16.98
C SER A 175 17.71 -12.73 18.44
N THR A 176 17.63 -11.44 18.76
CA THR A 176 17.47 -10.94 20.13
C THR A 176 16.08 -10.38 20.43
N GLY A 177 15.30 -10.05 19.39
CA GLY A 177 14.04 -9.33 19.51
C GLY A 177 14.20 -7.87 19.97
N GLN A 178 15.42 -7.34 20.04
CA GLN A 178 15.66 -5.98 20.50
C GLN A 178 15.40 -4.97 19.39
N ALA A 179 14.84 -3.81 19.74
CA ALA A 179 14.66 -2.72 18.80
C ALA A 179 16.01 -2.21 18.26
N ILE A 180 16.14 -2.18 16.94
CA ILE A 180 17.28 -1.56 16.23
C ILE A 180 16.99 -0.08 15.98
N ASP A 181 15.76 0.23 15.58
CA ASP A 181 15.28 1.59 15.35
C ASP A 181 13.85 1.69 15.89
N THR A 182 13.70 2.43 16.99
CA THR A 182 12.44 2.65 17.69
C THR A 182 11.60 3.76 17.08
N SER A 183 12.05 4.40 16.00
CA SER A 183 11.26 5.40 15.30
C SER A 183 10.01 4.75 14.73
N ARG A 184 8.86 5.36 14.98
CA ARG A 184 7.58 4.98 14.37
C ARG A 184 7.43 5.79 13.09
N TYR A 185 7.63 5.15 11.96
CA TYR A 185 7.42 5.78 10.65
C TYR A 185 5.93 5.81 10.33
N LEU A 186 5.50 6.85 9.62
CA LEU A 186 4.09 7.04 9.30
C LEU A 186 3.55 5.86 8.48
N ILE A 187 4.27 5.45 7.43
CA ILE A 187 3.84 4.36 6.53
C ILE A 187 3.64 3.05 7.30
N ASP A 188 4.59 2.65 8.13
CA ASP A 188 4.51 1.46 9.00
C ASP A 188 3.25 1.47 9.87
N ASN A 189 2.78 2.65 10.28
CA ASN A 189 1.60 2.82 11.14
C ASN A 189 0.31 3.12 10.35
N LEU A 190 0.39 3.36 9.05
CA LEU A 190 -0.76 3.41 8.14
C LEU A 190 -1.07 2.03 7.53
N LEU A 191 -0.05 1.19 7.32
CA LEU A 191 -0.21 -0.17 6.78
C LEU A 191 -1.22 -1.04 7.54
N PRO A 192 -1.34 -0.97 8.88
CA PRO A 192 -2.40 -1.66 9.61
C PRO A 192 -3.82 -1.27 9.18
N ILE A 193 -4.05 0.02 8.86
CA ILE A 193 -5.36 0.50 8.41
C ILE A 193 -5.69 -0.13 7.05
N PHE A 194 -4.71 -0.17 6.13
CA PHE A 194 -4.89 -0.83 4.83
C PHE A 194 -5.11 -2.33 5.00
N LEU A 195 -4.27 -3.00 5.78
CA LEU A 195 -4.38 -4.43 6.06
C LEU A 195 -5.76 -4.79 6.60
N LEU A 196 -6.25 -4.07 7.62
CA LEU A 196 -7.53 -4.38 8.23
C LEU A 196 -8.70 -4.04 7.30
N ILE A 197 -8.74 -2.84 6.73
CA ILE A 197 -9.89 -2.45 5.89
C ILE A 197 -9.91 -3.20 4.56
N ASP A 198 -8.79 -3.26 3.83
CA ASP A 198 -8.78 -3.78 2.48
C ASP A 198 -8.90 -5.32 2.43
N ASN A 199 -8.49 -6.05 3.48
CA ASN A 199 -8.57 -7.51 3.51
C ASN A 199 -9.80 -8.03 4.26
N ILE A 200 -10.32 -7.32 5.27
CA ILE A 200 -11.51 -7.75 6.04
C ILE A 200 -12.80 -7.17 5.45
N GLY A 201 -12.74 -5.96 4.89
CA GLY A 201 -13.87 -5.35 4.18
C GLY A 201 -15.06 -5.02 5.08
N ASP A 202 -16.24 -5.55 4.74
CA ASP A 202 -17.49 -5.26 5.44
C ASP A 202 -17.61 -5.95 6.81
N GLN A 203 -16.72 -6.90 7.11
CA GLN A 203 -16.75 -7.66 8.37
C GLN A 203 -15.99 -7.00 9.53
N ILE A 204 -15.45 -5.79 9.35
CA ILE A 204 -14.57 -5.14 10.35
C ILE A 204 -15.24 -4.88 11.72
N ASP A 205 -16.58 -4.84 11.79
CA ASP A 205 -17.34 -4.74 13.05
C ASP A 205 -18.02 -6.07 13.45
N ASP A 206 -17.94 -7.10 12.63
CA ASP A 206 -18.62 -8.38 12.87
C ASP A 206 -17.68 -9.44 13.48
N ILE A 207 -16.44 -9.52 13.01
CA ILE A 207 -15.48 -10.50 13.53
C ILE A 207 -14.85 -10.02 14.84
N SER A 208 -14.52 -10.98 15.71
CA SER A 208 -13.79 -10.70 16.94
C SER A 208 -12.88 -11.85 17.32
N ILE A 209 -11.71 -11.52 17.86
CA ILE A 209 -10.73 -12.44 18.40
C ILE A 209 -10.34 -11.90 19.77
N ASN A 210 -10.44 -12.74 20.81
CA ASN A 210 -10.15 -12.34 22.20
C ASN A 210 -10.89 -11.07 22.64
N SER A 211 -12.13 -10.88 22.18
CA SER A 211 -12.99 -9.70 22.44
C SER A 211 -12.49 -8.38 21.84
N GLN A 212 -11.50 -8.41 20.95
CA GLN A 212 -11.09 -7.26 20.15
C GLN A 212 -11.77 -7.35 18.78
N LYS A 213 -12.14 -6.21 18.19
CA LYS A 213 -12.65 -6.13 16.82
C LYS A 213 -11.72 -5.34 15.90
N PRO A 214 -11.64 -5.66 14.60
CA PRO A 214 -10.83 -4.89 13.66
C PRO A 214 -11.14 -3.40 13.67
N VAL A 215 -12.42 -3.00 13.80
CA VAL A 215 -12.82 -1.60 13.88
C VAL A 215 -12.14 -0.87 15.04
N ASP A 216 -12.06 -1.46 16.23
CA ASP A 216 -11.40 -0.86 17.40
C ASP A 216 -9.91 -0.62 17.13
N LEU A 217 -9.27 -1.55 16.41
CA LEU A 217 -7.85 -1.48 16.06
C LEU A 217 -7.59 -0.46 14.95
N ILE A 218 -8.53 -0.28 14.01
CA ILE A 218 -8.51 0.80 13.03
C ILE A 218 -8.60 2.16 13.75
N GLU A 219 -9.47 2.29 14.73
CA GLU A 219 -9.62 3.51 15.54
C GLU A 219 -8.39 3.80 16.40
N GLU A 220 -7.75 2.78 16.97
CA GLU A 220 -6.46 2.89 17.68
C GLU A 220 -5.39 3.47 16.74
N MET A 221 -5.22 2.89 15.55
CA MET A 221 -4.23 3.37 14.59
C MET A 221 -4.57 4.76 14.02
N PHE A 222 -5.85 5.05 13.79
CA PHE A 222 -6.32 6.38 13.40
C PHE A 222 -6.03 7.43 14.47
N SER A 223 -6.21 7.08 15.75
CA SER A 223 -5.91 7.96 16.87
C SER A 223 -4.41 8.28 16.94
N LEU A 224 -3.54 7.30 16.68
CA LEU A 224 -2.10 7.51 16.60
C LEU A 224 -1.72 8.45 15.44
N ILE A 225 -2.12 8.13 14.21
CA ILE A 225 -1.69 8.90 13.03
C ILE A 225 -2.28 10.31 12.97
N SER A 226 -3.39 10.56 13.66
CA SER A 226 -4.01 11.88 13.76
C SER A 226 -3.53 12.71 14.96
N SER A 227 -2.70 12.14 15.83
CA SER A 227 -2.09 12.84 16.96
C SER A 227 -0.95 13.76 16.53
N ASP A 228 -0.50 14.65 17.43
CA ASP A 228 0.64 15.54 17.21
C ASP A 228 1.98 14.78 17.05
N GLU A 229 2.03 13.47 17.28
CA GLU A 229 3.20 12.64 16.92
C GLU A 229 3.40 12.58 15.40
N PHE A 230 2.32 12.71 14.61
CA PHE A 230 2.38 12.58 13.15
C PHE A 230 1.73 13.75 12.42
N TRP A 231 0.59 14.25 12.89
CA TRP A 231 -0.17 15.29 12.22
C TRP A 231 0.23 16.68 12.70
N ASP A 232 0.71 17.52 11.77
CA ASP A 232 1.01 18.91 12.06
C ASP A 232 -0.28 19.75 12.07
N THR A 233 -0.78 20.05 13.26
CA THR A 233 -1.99 20.85 13.42
C THR A 233 -1.83 22.31 12.96
N THR A 234 -0.61 22.82 12.86
CA THR A 234 -0.31 24.21 12.47
C THR A 234 -0.22 24.33 10.95
N ASN A 235 0.72 23.63 10.32
CA ASN A 235 1.01 23.76 8.89
C ASN A 235 0.24 22.75 8.03
N LYS A 236 -0.47 21.80 8.66
CA LYS A 236 -1.19 20.68 8.02
C LYS A 236 -0.23 19.76 7.28
N GLY A 237 -0.56 18.48 7.22
CA GLY A 237 0.31 17.45 6.68
C GLY A 237 0.88 16.56 7.76
N PHE A 238 1.37 15.41 7.33
CA PHE A 238 1.97 14.42 8.21
C PHE A 238 3.49 14.50 8.15
N ALA A 239 4.12 14.44 9.32
CA ALA A 239 5.53 14.15 9.46
C ALA A 239 5.82 12.70 9.02
N ASN A 240 7.02 12.47 8.50
CA ASN A 240 7.44 11.14 8.05
C ASN A 240 7.58 10.11 9.19
N SER A 241 7.89 10.57 10.39
CA SER A 241 8.01 9.75 11.58
C SER A 241 7.71 10.58 12.82
N ASN A 242 7.46 9.92 13.95
CA ASN A 242 7.25 10.55 15.25
C ASN A 242 8.49 11.27 15.83
N SER A 243 9.61 11.22 15.10
CA SER A 243 10.90 11.83 15.46
C SER A 243 11.34 12.89 14.44
N SER A 244 10.51 13.19 13.45
CA SER A 244 10.81 14.08 12.33
C SER A 244 9.79 15.21 12.24
N ILE A 245 10.23 16.37 11.75
CA ILE A 245 9.35 17.47 11.36
C ILE A 245 9.18 17.55 9.83
N TYR A 246 9.96 16.76 9.09
CA TYR A 246 9.96 16.78 7.63
C TYR A 246 8.74 16.04 7.07
N LYS A 247 8.19 16.61 5.99
CA LYS A 247 7.03 16.11 5.28
C LYS A 247 7.48 15.51 3.94
N TYR A 248 7.18 14.24 3.74
CA TYR A 248 7.55 13.50 2.53
C TYR A 248 6.31 13.30 1.69
N SER A 249 6.44 13.48 0.37
CA SER A 249 5.29 13.37 -0.54
C SER A 249 4.67 11.97 -0.49
N GLU A 250 5.50 10.93 -0.52
CA GLU A 250 5.05 9.53 -0.42
C GLU A 250 4.23 9.29 0.85
N SER A 251 4.79 9.60 2.02
CA SER A 251 4.13 9.41 3.32
C SER A 251 2.82 10.19 3.42
N ASN A 252 2.76 11.41 2.88
CA ASN A 252 1.54 12.21 2.85
C ASN A 252 0.50 11.68 1.87
N PHE A 253 0.88 11.11 0.73
CA PHE A 253 -0.05 10.41 -0.15
C PHE A 253 -0.63 9.16 0.51
N PHE A 254 0.19 8.36 1.20
CA PHE A 254 -0.30 7.25 2.01
C PHE A 254 -1.25 7.74 3.11
N GLY A 255 -0.92 8.84 3.78
CA GLY A 255 -1.78 9.46 4.79
C GLY A 255 -3.13 9.89 4.22
N ILE A 256 -3.15 10.53 3.05
CA ILE A 256 -4.39 10.86 2.33
C ILE A 256 -5.20 9.60 2.00
N LEU A 257 -4.57 8.58 1.43
CA LEU A 257 -5.22 7.35 1.01
C LEU A 257 -5.86 6.62 2.19
N ALA A 258 -5.14 6.44 3.29
CA ALA A 258 -5.65 5.78 4.49
C ALA A 258 -6.85 6.52 5.09
N ASN A 259 -6.77 7.86 5.16
CA ASN A 259 -7.84 8.69 5.69
C ASN A 259 -9.09 8.66 4.80
N LEU A 260 -8.93 8.70 3.47
CA LEU A 260 -10.06 8.53 2.55
C LEU A 260 -10.66 7.12 2.63
N LEU A 261 -9.82 6.10 2.85
CA LEU A 261 -10.26 4.72 3.03
C LEU A 261 -11.10 4.57 4.29
N ILE A 262 -10.65 5.12 5.43
CA ILE A 262 -11.42 5.17 6.68
C ILE A 262 -12.76 5.87 6.45
N HIS A 263 -12.73 7.11 5.95
CA HIS A 263 -13.93 7.91 5.71
C HIS A 263 -14.97 7.15 4.90
N ARG A 264 -14.55 6.59 3.75
CA ARG A 264 -15.43 5.85 2.85
C ARG A 264 -16.01 4.61 3.53
N THR A 265 -15.19 3.86 4.26
CA THR A 265 -15.60 2.61 4.89
C THR A 265 -16.62 2.86 6.00
N TYR A 266 -16.37 3.85 6.84
CA TYR A 266 -17.30 4.21 7.93
C TYR A 266 -18.63 4.74 7.38
N ASP A 267 -18.61 5.48 6.26
CA ASP A 267 -19.83 5.93 5.59
C ASP A 267 -20.62 4.75 4.98
N GLN A 268 -19.94 3.82 4.33
CA GLN A 268 -20.56 2.68 3.65
C GLN A 268 -21.18 1.66 4.60
N LEU A 269 -20.53 1.44 5.75
CA LEU A 269 -20.97 0.49 6.76
C LEU A 269 -21.87 1.12 7.84
N ASP A 270 -22.12 2.43 7.77
CA ASP A 270 -22.92 3.19 8.76
C ASP A 270 -22.41 2.99 10.20
N LEU A 271 -21.08 3.06 10.38
CA LEU A 271 -20.44 2.87 11.68
C LEU A 271 -20.72 4.05 12.62
N PRO A 272 -20.88 3.79 13.93
CA PRO A 272 -21.39 4.79 14.89
C PRO A 272 -20.43 5.96 15.14
N GLU A 273 -19.13 5.79 14.89
CA GLU A 273 -18.10 6.81 15.13
C GLU A 273 -18.03 7.86 14.03
N GLU A 274 -19.06 8.71 13.97
CA GLU A 274 -19.16 9.85 13.05
C GLU A 274 -17.96 10.81 13.18
N SER A 275 -17.35 10.86 14.37
CA SER A 275 -16.17 11.69 14.64
C SER A 275 -14.95 11.22 13.82
N VAL A 276 -14.69 9.92 13.79
CA VAL A 276 -13.61 9.28 12.99
C VAL A 276 -13.86 9.49 11.50
N LYS A 277 -15.10 9.26 11.04
CA LYS A 277 -15.49 9.47 9.64
C LYS A 277 -15.29 10.92 9.18
N SER A 278 -15.75 11.89 9.97
CA SER A 278 -15.65 13.30 9.63
C SER A 278 -14.22 13.82 9.72
N PHE A 279 -13.47 13.39 10.74
CA PHE A 279 -12.10 13.87 10.96
C PHE A 279 -11.12 13.28 9.95
N SER A 280 -11.26 12.00 9.58
CA SER A 280 -10.44 11.40 8.52
C SER A 280 -10.60 12.12 7.18
N TYR A 281 -11.83 12.46 6.77
CA TYR A 281 -12.06 13.31 5.58
C TYR A 281 -11.39 14.68 5.70
N PHE A 282 -11.50 15.32 6.87
CA PHE A 282 -10.84 16.60 7.12
C PHE A 282 -9.32 16.50 6.95
N LEU A 283 -8.68 15.49 7.56
CA LEU A 283 -7.24 15.26 7.45
C LEU A 283 -6.83 15.07 5.99
N ALA A 284 -7.48 14.15 5.26
CA ALA A 284 -7.18 13.92 3.84
C ALA A 284 -7.30 15.19 3.00
N ASN A 285 -8.37 15.96 3.18
CA ASN A 285 -8.60 17.19 2.43
C ASN A 285 -7.56 18.28 2.75
N GLN A 286 -7.22 18.47 4.04
CA GLN A 286 -6.20 19.45 4.42
C GLN A 286 -4.81 19.06 3.90
N THR A 287 -4.43 17.78 4.00
CA THR A 287 -3.15 17.31 3.46
C THR A 287 -3.08 17.51 1.95
N MET A 288 -4.16 17.18 1.22
CA MET A 288 -4.19 17.37 -0.23
C MET A 288 -4.02 18.83 -0.63
N ILE A 289 -4.64 19.77 0.10
CA ILE A 289 -4.46 21.20 -0.14
C ILE A 289 -3.00 21.61 0.09
N SER A 290 -2.38 21.15 1.18
CA SER A 290 -0.98 21.49 1.47
C SER A 290 0.02 20.86 0.49
N MET A 291 -0.30 19.69 -0.07
CA MET A 291 0.50 19.02 -1.10
C MET A 291 0.63 19.82 -2.41
N ASP A 292 -0.18 20.85 -2.64
CA ASP A 292 -0.01 21.77 -3.78
C ASP A 292 1.36 22.47 -3.76
N ASN A 293 1.89 22.75 -2.57
CA ASN A 293 3.23 23.32 -2.39
C ASN A 293 4.35 22.38 -2.88
N MET A 294 4.07 21.09 -2.99
CA MET A 294 5.03 20.07 -3.42
C MET A 294 5.02 19.84 -4.94
N TRP A 295 4.08 20.41 -5.69
CA TRP A 295 3.97 20.17 -7.13
C TRP A 295 4.90 21.08 -7.94
N HIS A 296 5.79 20.47 -8.72
CA HIS A 296 6.65 21.19 -9.67
C HIS A 296 6.11 21.10 -11.10
N SER A 297 5.40 22.14 -11.55
CA SER A 297 4.83 22.21 -12.91
C SER A 297 5.85 22.04 -14.05
N GLY A 298 7.06 22.59 -13.91
CA GLY A 298 8.12 22.43 -14.92
C GLY A 298 8.65 20.99 -15.10
N HIS A 299 8.54 20.13 -14.09
CA HIS A 299 8.95 18.73 -14.14
C HIS A 299 7.75 17.77 -14.20
N ASN A 300 6.51 18.29 -14.08
CA ASN A 300 5.29 17.51 -13.93
C ASN A 300 5.40 16.43 -12.84
N ALA A 301 6.02 16.79 -11.72
CA ALA A 301 6.40 15.87 -10.67
C ALA A 301 6.27 16.51 -9.29
N TYR A 302 6.16 15.69 -8.25
CA TYR A 302 6.21 16.16 -6.87
C TYR A 302 7.66 16.19 -6.37
N TYR A 303 7.98 17.19 -5.56
CA TYR A 303 9.21 17.17 -4.77
C TYR A 303 9.21 15.97 -3.81
N TYR A 304 10.39 15.44 -3.52
CA TYR A 304 10.53 14.30 -2.62
C TYR A 304 10.12 14.62 -1.17
N SER A 305 10.63 15.75 -0.63
CA SER A 305 10.35 16.18 0.74
C SER A 305 10.42 17.70 0.92
N ALA A 306 9.82 18.17 2.01
CA ALA A 306 9.86 19.55 2.48
C ALA A 306 10.03 19.58 4.01
N ASP A 307 10.31 20.75 4.55
CA ASP A 307 10.30 20.99 5.99
C ASP A 307 8.87 21.06 6.57
N GLU A 308 8.77 21.48 7.83
CA GLU A 308 7.49 21.59 8.52
C GLU A 308 6.55 22.64 7.90
N ASN A 309 7.08 23.66 7.23
CA ASN A 309 6.31 24.74 6.62
C ASN A 309 5.98 24.47 5.14
N TRP A 310 6.30 23.27 4.65
CA TRP A 310 6.27 22.92 3.22
C TRP A 310 7.29 23.68 2.37
N ASP A 311 8.36 24.19 2.96
CA ASP A 311 9.46 24.79 2.21
C ASP A 311 10.35 23.69 1.61
N ILE A 312 10.52 23.78 0.30
CA ILE A 312 11.28 22.83 -0.53
C ILE A 312 12.77 23.21 -0.57
N PHE A 313 13.65 22.23 -0.35
CA PHE A 313 15.10 22.47 -0.40
C PHE A 313 15.61 22.36 -1.87
N THR A 314 16.43 23.31 -2.35
CA THR A 314 17.14 23.19 -3.65
C THR A 314 18.60 23.64 -3.55
N PRO A 315 19.55 23.12 -4.39
CA PRO A 315 19.41 22.11 -5.46
C PRO A 315 20.20 20.81 -5.23
N GLY A 316 19.59 19.69 -5.62
CA GLY A 316 20.16 18.34 -5.59
C GLY A 316 19.13 17.21 -5.52
N GLN A 317 17.83 17.55 -5.44
CA GLN A 317 16.78 16.62 -5.02
C GLN A 317 16.04 15.98 -6.21
N GLN A 318 15.86 14.68 -6.06
CA GLN A 318 15.21 13.76 -6.97
C GLN A 318 13.70 14.03 -6.91
N TYR A 319 13.08 14.18 -8.08
CA TYR A 319 11.62 14.22 -8.22
C TYR A 319 11.09 12.78 -8.26
N TYR A 320 9.83 12.57 -7.84
CA TYR A 320 9.10 11.32 -8.12
C TYR A 320 8.48 11.32 -9.51
#